data_AF-A0A436RV07-F1
#
_entry.id   AF-A0A436RV07-F1
#
_cell.length_a   1.000
_cell.length_b   1.000
_cell.length_c   1.000
_cell.angle_alpha   90.00
_cell.angle_beta   90.00
_cell.angle_gamma   90.00
#
_symmetry.space_group_name_H-M   'P 1'
#
loop_
_entity.id
_entity.type
_entity.pdbx_description
1 polymer ?
#
loop_
_entity_poly.entity_id
_entity_poly.type
_entity_poly.pdbx_seq_one_letter_code
_entity_poly.pdbx_strand_id
1 'polypeptide(L)' 'DWLVLMKEELGRPWLEPDLFRFGASSLLTDIERQLEHHLTGHYSANHRHAMA' A
#
# COMPACT_ATOMS: atom_id res chain seq x y z
N ASP A 1 6.63 1.01 -9.80
CA ASP A 1 7.29 1.72 -10.90
C ASP A 1 6.92 3.20 -10.98
N TRP A 2 5.65 3.56 -11.13
CA TRP A 2 5.27 4.98 -11.32
C TRP A 2 5.56 5.88 -10.09
N LEU A 3 5.46 5.36 -8.85
CA LEU A 3 5.87 6.10 -7.64
C LEU A 3 7.37 6.45 -7.64
N VAL A 4 8.19 5.54 -8.17
CA VAL A 4 9.64 5.72 -8.24
C VAL A 4 9.94 6.84 -9.23
N LEU A 5 9.32 6.79 -10.41
CA LEU A 5 9.44 7.84 -11.42
C LEU A 5 8.97 9.20 -10.88
N MET A 6 7.84 9.27 -10.18
CA MET A 6 7.39 10.51 -9.53
C MET A 6 8.42 11.04 -8.54
N LYS A 7 9.03 10.17 -7.73
CA LYS A 7 10.05 10.57 -6.76
C LYS A 7 11.30 11.11 -7.44
N GLU A 8 11.76 10.45 -8.49
CA GLU A 8 13.00 10.79 -9.19
C GLU A 8 12.86 12.08 -9.99
N GLU A 9 11.72 12.26 -10.67
CA GLU A 9 11.50 13.41 -11.55
C GLU A 9 10.95 14.65 -10.83
N LEU A 10 10.07 14.46 -9.84
CA LEU A 10 9.36 15.56 -9.16
C LEU A 10 9.81 15.75 -7.70
N GLY A 11 10.52 14.78 -7.13
CA GLY A 11 11.01 14.83 -5.75
C GLY A 11 10.01 14.30 -4.71
N ARG A 12 10.52 14.16 -3.47
CA ARG A 12 9.76 13.64 -2.32
C ARG A 12 8.46 14.40 -1.98
N PRO A 13 8.37 15.75 -2.09
CA PRO A 13 7.13 16.47 -1.74
C PRO A 13 5.90 16.00 -2.50
N TRP A 14 6.07 15.55 -3.76
CA TRP A 14 4.99 15.03 -4.59
C TRP A 14 4.48 13.65 -4.17
N LEU A 15 5.06 13.05 -3.13
CA LEU A 15 4.56 11.82 -2.52
C LEU A 15 3.89 12.07 -1.16
N GLU A 16 3.85 13.31 -0.70
CA GLU A 16 3.23 13.67 0.57
C GLU A 16 1.70 13.81 0.43
N PRO A 17 0.93 13.56 1.51
CA PRO A 17 -0.54 13.53 1.47
C PRO A 17 -1.23 14.82 1.01
N ASP A 18 -0.52 15.96 1.08
CA ASP A 18 -1.01 17.26 0.64
C ASP A 18 -1.02 17.39 -0.88
N LEU A 19 -0.11 16.68 -1.57
CA LEU A 19 0.06 16.72 -3.02
C LEU A 19 -0.34 15.41 -3.72
N PHE A 20 -0.48 14.31 -2.97
CA PHE A 20 -0.75 13.00 -3.55
C PHE A 20 -1.61 12.09 -2.68
N ARG A 21 -2.57 11.40 -3.29
CA ARG A 21 -3.40 10.37 -2.63
C ARG A 21 -3.71 9.21 -3.56
N PHE A 22 -3.95 8.07 -2.94
CA PHE A 22 -4.43 6.86 -3.59
C PHE A 22 -5.92 6.67 -3.40
N GLY A 23 -6.64 6.48 -4.50
CA GLY A 23 -7.91 5.77 -4.45
C GLY A 23 -7.62 4.28 -4.33
N ALA A 24 -7.88 3.71 -3.16
CA ALA A 24 -7.69 2.28 -2.91
C ALA A 24 -9.03 1.61 -2.60
N SER A 25 -9.28 0.47 -3.25
CA SER A 25 -10.35 -0.46 -2.92
C SER A 25 -9.73 -1.83 -2.60
N SER A 26 -9.67 -2.76 -3.56
CA SER A 26 -8.99 -4.05 -3.38
C SER A 26 -7.50 -3.90 -3.03
N LEU A 27 -6.86 -2.83 -3.51
CA LEU A 27 -5.47 -2.49 -3.16
C LEU A 27 -5.26 -2.29 -1.65
N LEU A 28 -6.27 -1.78 -0.93
CA LEU A 28 -6.17 -1.62 0.52
C LEU A 28 -6.04 -2.99 1.19
N THR A 29 -6.90 -3.93 0.82
CA THR A 29 -6.86 -5.32 1.31
C THR A 29 -5.53 -6.00 0.99
N ASP A 30 -4.97 -5.77 -0.19
CA ASP A 30 -3.67 -6.33 -0.59
C ASP A 30 -2.52 -5.75 0.25
N ILE A 31 -2.53 -4.44 0.52
CA ILE A 31 -1.55 -3.79 1.38
C ILE A 31 -1.62 -4.33 2.82
N GLU A 32 -2.83 -4.47 3.35
CA GLU A 32 -3.03 -5.02 4.70
C GLU A 32 -2.48 -6.44 4.82
N ARG A 33 -2.75 -7.31 3.84
CA ARG A 33 -2.22 -8.68 3.81
C ARG A 33 -0.71 -8.71 3.75
N GLN A 34 -0.10 -7.85 2.93
CA GLN A 34 1.36 -7.75 2.84
C GLN A 34 1.98 -7.26 4.17
N LEU A 35 1.34 -6.31 4.84
CA LEU A 35 1.78 -5.84 6.16
C LEU A 35 1.66 -6.93 7.23
N GLU A 36 0.55 -7.68 7.28
CA GLU A 36 0.40 -8.81 8.20
C GLU A 36 1.47 -9.88 7.94
N HIS A 37 1.72 -10.21 6.66
CA HIS A 37 2.75 -11.16 6.29
C HIS A 37 4.15 -10.68 6.68
N HIS A 38 4.47 -9.40 6.43
CA HIS A 38 5.77 -8.82 6.77
C HIS A 38 6.04 -8.85 8.29
N LEU A 39 5.02 -8.61 9.12
CA LEU A 39 5.16 -8.57 10.57
C LEU A 39 5.17 -9.96 11.21
N THR A 40 4.42 -10.93 10.65
CA THR A 40 4.20 -12.24 11.28
C THR A 40 4.99 -13.38 10.65
N GLY A 41 5.56 -13.18 9.45
CA GLY A 41 6.27 -14.21 8.69
C GLY A 41 5.40 -15.35 8.15
N HIS A 42 4.10 -15.35 8.45
CA HIS A 42 3.13 -16.33 7.97
C HIS A 42 2.20 -15.65 6.96
N TYR A 43 1.82 -16.33 5.88
CA TYR A 43 0.76 -15.81 5.01
C TYR A 43 -0.51 -15.69 5.86
N SER A 44 -1.13 -14.51 5.85
CA SER A 44 -2.40 -14.23 6.53
C SER A 44 -3.37 -15.38 6.32
N ALA A 45 -3.73 -16.12 7.37
CA ALA A 45 -4.76 -17.14 7.26
C ALA A 45 -6.05 -16.46 6.77
N ASN A 46 -6.71 -17.03 5.75
CA ASN A 46 -7.88 -16.51 5.02
C ASN A 46 -9.09 -16.04 5.88
N HIS A 47 -9.01 -16.07 7.22
CA HIS A 47 -10.09 -15.72 8.14
C HIS A 47 -9.93 -14.37 8.86
N ARG A 48 -8.83 -13.62 8.68
CA ARG A 48 -8.58 -12.38 9.44
C ARG A 48 -8.97 -11.08 8.76
N HIS A 49 -9.14 -11.08 7.44
CA HIS A 49 -9.71 -9.94 6.72
C HIS A 49 -11.14 -10.32 6.33
N ALA A 50 -12.12 -9.73 7.01
CA ALA A 50 -13.49 -9.75 6.51
C ALA A 50 -13.49 -9.03 5.16
N MET A 51 -13.67 -9.81 4.09
CA MET A 51 -13.97 -9.26 2.78
C MET A 51 -15.22 -8.39 2.90
N ALA A 52 -15.10 -7.11 2.58
CA ALA A 52 -16.20 -6.22 2.24
C ALA A 52 -15.75 -5.28 1.12
#